data_AF-T0ZWW9-F1
#
_entry.id   AF-T0ZWW9-F1
#
_cell.length_a   1.000
_cell.length_b   1.000
_cell.length_c   1.000
_cell.angle_alpha   90.00
_cell.angle_beta   90.00
_cell.angle_gamma   90.00
#
_symmetry.space_group_name_H-M   'P 1'
#
loop_
_entity.id
_entity.type
_entity.pdbx_description
1 polymer ?
#
loop_
_entity_poly.entity_id
_entity_poly.type
_entity_poly.pdbx_seq_one_letter_code
_entity_poly.pdbx_strand_id
1 'polypeptide(L)' 'MVAANINRIIGETAPGLLVITHYSRILEYMKPEYVHVMINGKIIKEGGISLIKEIEKAGYDKIG' A
#
# COMPACT_ATOMS: atom_id res chain seq x y z
N MET A 1 12.18 11.88 -3.12
CA MET A 1 12.39 12.71 -1.92
C MET A 1 11.48 12.31 -0.75
N VAL A 2 10.20 11.94 -0.95
CA VAL A 2 9.30 11.54 0.16
C VAL A 2 9.57 10.13 0.70
N ALA A 3 9.60 9.10 -0.16
CA ALA A 3 9.78 7.72 0.29
C ALA A 3 11.11 7.46 1.04
N ALA A 4 12.19 8.13 0.63
CA ALA A 4 13.50 8.00 1.28
C ALA A 4 13.49 8.52 2.73
N ASN A 5 12.80 9.64 2.99
CA ASN A 5 12.69 10.19 4.34
C ASN A 5 11.83 9.31 5.25
N ILE A 6 10.76 8.72 4.70
CA ILE A 6 9.90 7.79 5.44
C ILE A 6 10.71 6.54 5.83
N ASN A 7 11.48 5.95 4.89
CA ASN A 7 12.31 4.78 5.17
C ASN A 7 13.36 5.04 6.27
N ARG A 8 13.95 6.24 6.31
CA ARG A 8 14.89 6.62 7.37
C ARG A 8 14.21 6.63 8.75
N ILE A 9 13.05 7.26 8.86
CA ILE A 9 12.29 7.36 10.12
C ILE A 9 11.83 5.97 10.59
N ILE A 10 11.41 5.10 9.67
CA ILE A 10 11.06 3.71 9.98
C ILE A 10 12.24 2.98 10.63
N GLY A 11 13.44 3.12 10.05
CA GLY A 11 14.66 2.48 10.59
C GLY A 11 15.10 3.02 11.96
N GLU A 12 14.83 4.29 12.26
CA GLU A 12 15.25 4.92 13.52
C GLU A 12 14.25 4.71 14.67
N THR A 13 12.94 4.68 14.38
CA THR A 13 11.90 4.80 15.40
C THR A 13 10.83 3.71 15.36
N ALA A 14 10.79 2.88 14.31
CA ALA A 14 9.77 1.85 14.08
C ALA A 14 8.32 2.31 14.38
N PRO A 15 7.85 3.43 13.79
CA PRO A 15 6.51 3.94 14.05
C PRO A 15 5.44 3.14 13.30
N GLY A 16 4.19 3.22 13.76
CA GLY A 16 3.04 2.79 12.95
C GLY A 16 2.83 3.74 11.77
N LEU A 17 2.71 3.20 10.55
CA LEU A 17 2.54 3.98 9.32
C LEU A 17 1.28 3.57 8.57
N LEU A 18 0.40 4.54 8.30
CA LEU A 18 -0.73 4.38 7.38
C LEU A 18 -0.47 5.21 6.12
N VAL A 19 -0.37 4.53 4.98
CA VAL A 19 -0.19 5.17 3.67
C VAL A 19 -1.45 4.97 2.85
N ILE A 20 -2.09 6.07 2.48
CA ILE A 20 -3.27 6.08 1.60
C ILE A 20 -2.81 6.52 0.22
N THR A 21 -2.98 5.66 -0.78
CA THR A 21 -2.56 5.92 -2.16
C THR A 21 -3.48 5.23 -3.15
N HIS A 22 -3.65 5.83 -4.32
CA HIS A 22 -4.23 5.21 -5.51
C HIS A 22 -3.17 4.90 -6.59
N TYR A 23 -1.90 5.27 -6.35
CA TYR A 23 -0.77 4.96 -7.21
C TYR A 23 0.08 3.84 -6.60
N SER A 24 0.22 2.73 -7.31
CA SER A 24 1.01 1.58 -6.84
C SER A 24 2.51 1.85 -6.80
N ARG A 25 3.00 2.84 -7.56
CA ARG A 25 4.44 3.16 -7.66
C ARG A 25 5.11 3.49 -6.33
N ILE A 26 4.38 4.07 -5.36
CA ILE A 26 4.96 4.35 -4.03
C ILE A 26 5.27 3.06 -3.25
N LEU A 27 4.58 1.97 -3.58
CA LEU A 27 4.74 0.64 -2.99
C LEU A 27 5.98 -0.09 -3.54
N GLU A 28 6.59 0.41 -4.62
CA GLU A 28 7.92 -0.06 -5.07
C GLU A 28 9.02 0.39 -4.10
N TYR A 29 8.81 1.50 -3.39
CA TYR A 29 9.80 2.09 -2.48
C TYR A 29 9.56 1.76 -1.00
N MET A 30 8.39 1.21 -0.68
CA MET A 30 7.99 0.83 0.68
C MET A 30 7.29 -0.52 0.64
N LYS A 31 7.68 -1.45 1.52
CA LYS A 31 7.04 -2.76 1.65
C LYS A 31 6.06 -2.74 2.81
N PRO A 32 4.75 -2.55 2.59
CA PRO A 32 3.77 -2.63 3.66
C PRO A 32 3.60 -4.08 4.13
N GLU A 33 3.33 -4.24 5.42
CA GLU A 33 2.95 -5.54 6.01
C GLU A 33 1.49 -5.87 5.72
N TYR A 34 0.64 -4.84 5.72
CA TYR A 34 -0.80 -4.95 5.48
C TYR A 34 -1.26 -3.99 4.38
N VAL A 35 -2.14 -4.49 3.52
CA VAL A 35 -2.74 -3.77 2.40
C VAL A 35 -4.25 -3.90 2.53
N HIS A 36 -4.94 -2.76 2.51
CA HIS A 36 -6.40 -2.69 2.52
C HIS A 36 -6.87 -1.99 1.24
N VAL A 37 -7.81 -2.61 0.52
CA VAL A 37 -8.46 -2.04 -0.65
C VAL A 37 -9.82 -1.51 -0.25
N MET A 38 -10.06 -0.23 -0.52
CA MET A 38 -11.28 0.46 -0.16
C MET A 38 -12.07 0.84 -1.42
N ILE A 39 -13.33 0.44 -1.50
CA ILE A 39 -14.27 0.82 -2.56
C ILE A 39 -15.59 1.24 -1.90
N ASN A 40 -16.21 2.33 -2.39
CA ASN A 40 -17.47 2.86 -1.86
C ASN A 40 -17.47 3.05 -0.34
N GLY A 41 -16.34 3.53 0.22
CA GLY A 41 -16.19 3.79 1.66
C GLY A 41 -16.07 2.52 2.53
N LYS A 42 -15.91 1.34 1.94
CA LYS A 42 -15.75 0.07 2.67
C LYS A 42 -14.46 -0.62 2.27
N ILE A 43 -13.83 -1.27 3.24
CA ILE A 43 -12.72 -2.19 2.95
C ILE A 43 -13.35 -3.46 2.34
N ILE A 44 -13.00 -3.74 1.10
CA ILE A 44 -13.55 -4.87 0.35
C ILE A 44 -12.56 -6.03 0.20
N LYS A 45 -11.27 -5.75 0.38
CA LYS A 45 -10.20 -6.76 0.30
C LYS A 45 -9.02 -6.35 1.16
N GLU A 46 -8.41 -7.35 1.79
CA GLU A 46 -7.27 -7.18 2.68
C GLU A 46 -6.24 -8.26 2.37
N GLY A 47 -4.96 -7.96 2.57
CA GLY A 47 -3.89 -8.91 2.32
C GLY A 47 -2.52 -8.30 2.54
N GLY A 48 -1.48 -9.07 2.17
CA GLY A 48 -0.11 -8.58 2.17
C GLY A 48 0.27 -7.96 0.82
N ILE A 49 1.58 -7.80 0.59
CA ILE A 49 2.13 -7.21 -0.63
C ILE A 49 1.74 -7.94 -1.93
N SER A 50 1.36 -9.22 -1.85
CA SER A 50 0.84 -10.00 -2.99
C SER A 50 -0.46 -9.42 -3.56
N LEU A 51 -1.28 -8.79 -2.72
CA LEU A 51 -2.53 -8.15 -3.14
C LEU A 51 -2.26 -6.99 -4.11
N ILE A 52 -1.17 -6.26 -3.92
CA ILE A 52 -0.76 -5.16 -4.81
C ILE A 52 -0.48 -5.70 -6.21
N LYS A 53 0.26 -6.81 -6.32
CA LYS A 53 0.57 -7.44 -7.61
C LYS A 53 -0.69 -7.93 -8.32
N GLU A 54 -1.68 -8.41 -7.57
CA GLU A 54 -2.96 -8.82 -8.11
C GLU A 54 -3.72 -7.62 -8.69
N ILE A 55 -3.77 -6.50 -7.96
CA ILE A 55 -4.38 -5.23 -8.41
C ILE A 55 -3.71 -4.72 -9.68
N GLU A 56 -2.38 -4.69 -9.73
CA GLU A 56 -1.63 -4.22 -10.90
C GLU A 56 -1.90 -5.06 -12.15
N LYS A 57 -2.06 -6.38 -11.98
CA LYS A 57 -2.32 -7.30 -13.09
C LYS A 57 -3.78 -7.29 -13.55
N ALA A 58 -4.72 -7.21 -12.61
CA ALA A 58 -6.15 -7.31 -12.88
C ALA A 58 -6.78 -5.95 -13.23
N GLY A 59 -6.18 -4.84 -12.81
CA GLY A 59 -6.79 -3.52 -12.77
C GLY A 59 -7.71 -3.36 -11.55
N TYR A 60 -7.86 -2.13 -11.06
CA TYR A 60 -8.73 -1.83 -9.92
C TYR A 60 -10.20 -2.19 -10.18
N ASP A 61 -10.65 -2.09 -11.43
CA ASP A 61 -12.03 -2.38 -11.85
C ASP A 61 -12.47 -3.83 -11.68
N LYS A 62 -11.52 -4.77 -11.53
CA LYS A 62 -11.85 -6.20 -11.35
C LYS A 62 -12.04 -6.60 -9.89
N ILE A 63 -11.80 -5.69 -8.96
CA ILE A 63 -11.83 -5.96 -7.52
C ILE A 63 -13.11 -5.39 -6.89
N GLY A 64 -13.85 -4.52 -7.60
CA GLY A 64 -15.11 -3.91 -7.16
C GLY A 64 -16.25 -4.12 -8.14
#